data_AF-A0A260YY10-F1
#
_entry.id   AF-A0A260YY10-F1
#
_cell.length_a   1.000
_cell.length_b   1.000
_cell.length_c   1.000
_cell.angle_alpha   90.00
_cell.angle_beta   90.00
_cell.angle_gamma   90.00
#
_symmetry.space_group_name_H-M   'P 1'
#
loop_
_entity.id
_entity.type
_entity.pdbx_description
1 polymer ?
#
loop_
_entity_poly.entity_id
_entity_poly.type
_entity_poly.pdbx_seq_one_letter_code
_entity_poly.pdbx_strand_id
1 'polypeptide(L)'
;MRTTFIALVALLGLCSAAVLQHKLIFRESQKIQMMRRGEWGAYVQHKEALRDANPAVYANVPQNVNDYGDFEYLGNITIGTPPQPFLVVLDTGSANLWVPGPTCDGSCVGKRVFDSMKSTTFQSDGKPWTIQYGSGNAKGYLGQDTVAFGAATEKQLPVPKTTFGIATHISSDFKSEFLCKQNWCTMRNQMH
;
A
#
# COMPACT_ATOMS: atom_id res chain seq x y z
N MET A 1 -12.64 50.63 -18.93
CA MET A 1 -11.98 50.38 -17.63
C MET A 1 -12.84 49.60 -16.63
N ARG A 2 -14.16 49.87 -16.50
CA ARG A 2 -15.01 49.16 -15.53
C ARG A 2 -15.34 47.70 -15.89
N THR A 3 -15.50 47.39 -17.17
CA THR A 3 -15.87 46.05 -17.65
C THR A 3 -14.71 45.05 -17.58
N THR A 4 -13.48 45.48 -17.85
CA THR A 4 -12.27 44.66 -17.70
C THR A 4 -11.97 44.31 -16.24
N PHE A 5 -12.29 45.21 -15.30
CA PHE A 5 -12.10 44.98 -13.88
C PHE A 5 -13.11 43.95 -13.32
N ILE A 6 -14.37 44.01 -13.76
CA ILE A 6 -15.40 43.03 -13.39
C ILE A 6 -15.05 41.64 -13.96
N ALA A 7 -14.53 41.57 -15.20
CA ALA A 7 -14.07 40.32 -15.79
C ALA A 7 -12.89 39.70 -15.03
N LEU A 8 -11.93 40.50 -14.56
CA LEU A 8 -10.81 40.04 -13.74
C LEU A 8 -11.25 39.53 -12.35
N VAL A 9 -12.22 40.19 -11.71
CA VAL A 9 -12.78 39.72 -10.42
C VAL A 9 -13.60 38.43 -10.60
N ALA A 10 -14.35 38.31 -11.71
CA ALA A 10 -15.05 37.07 -12.05
C ALA A 10 -14.10 35.91 -12.38
N LEU A 11 -12.94 36.19 -13.00
CA LEU A 11 -11.88 35.21 -13.24
C LEU A 11 -11.14 34.81 -11.95
N LEU A 12 -10.98 35.73 -10.99
CA LEU A 12 -10.41 35.44 -9.66
C LEU A 12 -11.35 34.63 -8.75
N GLY A 13 -12.67 34.66 -9.01
CA GLY A 13 -13.69 33.94 -8.22
C GLY A 13 -13.88 32.46 -8.57
N LEU A 14 -13.21 31.94 -9.60
CA LEU A 14 -13.43 30.56 -10.10
C LEU A 14 -12.37 29.53 -9.68
N CYS A 15 -11.34 29.93 -8.95
CA CYS A 15 -10.40 28.98 -8.34
C CYS A 15 -10.92 28.52 -6.97
N SER A 16 -12.00 27.75 -6.98
CA SER A 16 -12.43 26.99 -5.80
C SER A 16 -11.38 25.91 -5.51
N ALA A 17 -10.37 26.22 -4.70
CA ALA A 17 -9.45 25.21 -4.18
C ALA A 17 -10.23 24.33 -3.18
N ALA A 18 -10.76 23.20 -3.64
CA ALA A 18 -11.33 22.21 -2.74
C ALA A 18 -10.20 21.49 -2.00
N VAL A 19 -10.07 21.74 -0.70
CA VAL A 19 -9.17 20.97 0.17
C VAL A 19 -9.89 19.67 0.55
N LEU A 20 -9.32 18.53 0.15
CA LEU A 20 -9.79 17.22 0.60
C LEU A 20 -8.77 16.67 1.61
N GLN A 21 -9.20 16.54 2.85
CA GLN A 21 -8.37 15.98 3.92
C GLN A 21 -8.63 14.48 4.03
N HIS A 22 -7.60 13.68 3.78
CA HIS A 22 -7.67 12.23 3.95
C HIS A 22 -7.27 11.86 5.39
N LYS A 23 -8.19 11.27 6.16
CA LYS A 23 -7.92 10.88 7.55
C LYS A 23 -7.05 9.63 7.58
N LEU A 24 -5.90 9.74 8.25
CA LEU A 24 -4.97 8.63 8.46
C LEU A 24 -5.17 8.01 9.83
N ILE A 25 -4.97 6.70 9.90
CA ILE A 25 -4.94 5.89 11.11
C ILE A 25 -3.47 5.64 11.42
N PHE A 26 -3.01 6.18 12.54
CA PHE A 26 -1.66 5.92 13.04
C PHE A 26 -1.57 4.52 13.63
N ARG A 27 -0.49 3.80 13.30
CA ARG A 27 -0.11 2.54 13.94
C ARG A 27 1.33 2.58 14.41
N GLU A 28 1.50 2.11 15.64
CA GLU A 28 2.79 2.04 16.31
C GLU A 28 3.67 0.94 15.70
N SER A 29 4.96 1.22 15.54
CA SER A 29 5.90 0.34 14.86
C SER A 29 6.14 -0.98 15.60
N GLN A 30 6.51 -2.02 14.86
CA GLN A 30 6.79 -3.33 15.43
C GLN A 30 7.93 -3.28 16.44
N LYS A 31 8.97 -2.49 16.17
CA LYS A 31 10.06 -2.23 17.12
C LYS A 31 9.53 -1.78 18.48
N ILE A 32 8.61 -0.81 18.53
CA ILE A 32 8.06 -0.33 19.79
C ILE A 32 7.23 -1.42 20.47
N GLN A 33 6.46 -2.19 19.71
CA GLN A 33 5.71 -3.32 20.25
C GLN A 33 6.64 -4.40 20.84
N MET A 34 7.74 -4.74 20.17
CA MET A 34 8.74 -5.70 20.63
C MET A 34 9.48 -5.18 21.87
N MET A 35 9.81 -3.88 21.92
CA MET A 35 10.41 -3.26 23.11
C MET A 35 9.47 -3.38 24.32
N ARG A 36 8.16 -3.14 24.15
CA ARG A 36 7.17 -3.31 25.22
C ARG A 36 7.05 -4.76 25.71
N ARG A 37 7.19 -5.73 24.80
CA ARG A 37 7.15 -7.17 25.13
C ARG A 37 8.47 -7.70 25.70
N GLY A 38 9.54 -6.91 25.68
CA GLY A 38 10.88 -7.36 26.08
C GLY A 38 11.55 -8.29 25.04
N GLU A 39 10.98 -8.44 23.85
CA GLU A 39 11.44 -9.35 22.79
C GLU A 39 12.53 -8.70 21.90
N TRP A 40 12.67 -7.37 21.96
CA TRP A 40 13.58 -6.62 21.08
C TRP A 40 15.05 -7.05 21.22
N GLY A 41 15.53 -7.35 22.43
CA GLY A 41 16.91 -7.77 22.66
C GLY A 41 17.24 -9.09 21.97
N ALA A 42 16.37 -10.09 22.09
CA ALA A 42 16.53 -11.39 21.43
C ALA A 42 16.45 -11.25 19.89
N TYR A 43 15.57 -10.37 19.40
CA TYR A 43 15.46 -10.07 17.98
C TYR A 43 16.75 -9.43 17.41
N VAL A 44 17.34 -8.47 18.14
CA VAL A 44 18.63 -7.85 17.74
C VAL A 44 19.76 -8.88 17.75
N GLN A 45 19.88 -9.67 18.82
CA GLN A 45 20.89 -10.73 18.91
C GLN A 45 20.77 -11.75 17.78
N HIS A 46 19.55 -12.14 17.42
CA HIS A 46 19.31 -13.02 16.29
C HIS A 46 19.80 -12.40 14.97
N LYS A 47 19.53 -11.11 14.75
CA LYS A 47 20.04 -10.37 13.58
C LYS A 47 21.56 -10.23 13.58
N GLU A 48 22.16 -9.96 14.72
CA GLU A 48 23.62 -9.87 14.85
C GLU A 48 24.30 -11.22 14.62
N ALA A 49 23.72 -12.31 15.13
CA ALA A 49 24.21 -13.66 14.85
C ALA A 49 24.13 -14.01 13.34
N LEU A 50 23.08 -13.55 12.64
CA LEU A 50 23.03 -13.64 11.18
C LEU A 50 24.13 -12.79 10.53
N ARG A 51 24.42 -11.58 11.05
CA ARG A 51 25.53 -10.69 10.62
C ARG A 51 26.91 -11.32 10.73
N ASP A 52 27.16 -12.03 11.82
CA ASP A 52 28.47 -12.63 12.09
C ASP A 52 28.68 -13.99 11.41
N ALA A 53 27.61 -14.62 10.91
CA ALA A 53 27.66 -15.88 10.18
C ALA A 53 28.13 -15.69 8.72
N ASN A 54 29.44 -15.86 8.48
CA ASN A 54 30.17 -16.05 7.20
C ASN A 54 29.88 -15.03 6.05
N PRO A 55 30.88 -14.24 5.59
CA PRO A 55 30.76 -13.32 4.46
C PRO A 55 30.24 -13.94 3.15
N ALA A 56 30.45 -15.25 2.91
CA ALA A 56 29.96 -15.95 1.73
C ALA A 56 28.42 -16.12 1.72
N VAL A 57 27.78 -16.01 2.88
CA VAL A 57 26.31 -15.96 3.01
C VAL A 57 25.78 -14.65 2.44
N TYR A 58 26.52 -13.54 2.56
CA TYR A 58 26.14 -12.20 2.06
C TYR A 58 26.26 -11.99 0.55
N ALA A 59 26.98 -12.85 -0.17
CA ALA A 59 26.98 -12.81 -1.63
C ALA A 59 25.60 -13.22 -2.21
N ASN A 60 24.79 -13.94 -1.43
CA ASN A 60 23.47 -14.44 -1.82
C ASN A 60 22.35 -14.12 -0.81
N VAL A 61 22.65 -13.47 0.31
CA VAL A 61 21.65 -12.90 1.22
C VAL A 61 21.32 -11.50 0.70
N PRO A 62 20.08 -11.27 0.25
CA PRO A 62 19.64 -9.92 -0.10
C PRO A 62 20.00 -8.99 1.06
N GLN A 63 20.55 -7.81 0.75
CA GLN A 63 20.71 -6.75 1.75
C GLN A 63 19.30 -6.32 2.17
N ASN A 64 18.70 -7.06 3.11
CA ASN A 64 17.38 -6.76 3.62
C ASN A 64 17.46 -5.45 4.38
N VAL A 65 16.91 -4.39 3.79
CA VAL A 65 16.42 -3.25 4.57
C VAL A 65 15.19 -3.74 5.32
N ASN A 66 15.40 -4.49 6.39
CA ASN A 66 14.34 -5.00 7.24
C ASN A 66 13.72 -3.84 8.03
N ASP A 67 12.77 -3.12 7.43
CA ASP A 67 12.00 -2.02 8.03
C ASP A 67 10.91 -2.59 8.96
N TYR A 68 11.37 -3.06 10.12
CA TYR A 68 10.52 -3.36 11.25
C TYR A 68 10.36 -2.13 12.18
N GLY A 69 10.75 -0.95 11.70
CA GLY A 69 11.09 0.20 12.53
C GLY A 69 10.11 1.36 12.49
N ASP A 70 9.45 1.56 11.35
CA ASP A 70 8.79 2.82 11.07
C ASP A 70 7.31 2.84 11.43
N PHE A 71 6.82 4.06 11.67
CA PHE A 71 5.41 4.31 11.94
C PHE A 71 4.60 4.15 10.66
N GLU A 72 3.46 3.48 10.76
CA GLU A 72 2.61 3.22 9.61
C GLU A 72 1.39 4.13 9.68
N TYR A 73 1.22 4.96 8.64
CA TYR A 73 -0.01 5.72 8.45
C TYR A 73 -0.90 4.99 7.46
N LEU A 74 -2.06 4.55 7.92
CA LEU A 74 -3.02 3.81 7.11
C LEU A 74 -4.13 4.76 6.64
N GLY A 75 -4.44 4.75 5.35
CA GLY A 75 -5.55 5.45 4.73
C GLY A 75 -6.63 4.48 4.27
N ASN A 76 -7.90 4.91 4.27
CA ASN A 76 -8.97 4.19 3.58
C ASN A 76 -8.96 4.54 2.10
N ILE A 77 -9.09 3.55 1.22
CA ILE A 77 -9.40 3.78 -0.19
C ILE A 77 -10.57 2.90 -0.60
N THR A 78 -11.11 3.17 -1.78
CA THR A 78 -11.95 2.21 -2.49
C THR A 78 -11.44 2.01 -3.90
N ILE A 79 -11.65 0.82 -4.46
CA ILE A 79 -11.30 0.51 -5.85
C ILE A 79 -12.54 -0.01 -6.57
N GLY A 80 -12.81 0.51 -7.77
CA GLY A 80 -13.84 0.01 -8.66
C GLY A 80 -15.23 0.64 -8.49
N THR A 81 -16.15 0.17 -9.35
CA THR A 81 -17.55 0.63 -9.39
C THR A 81 -18.49 -0.59 -9.46
N PRO A 82 -19.27 -0.91 -8.40
CA PRO A 82 -19.34 -0.23 -7.11
C PRO A 82 -18.03 -0.27 -6.31
N PRO A 83 -17.82 0.71 -5.40
CA PRO A 83 -16.60 0.83 -4.60
C PRO A 83 -16.31 -0.40 -3.72
N GLN A 84 -15.11 -0.96 -3.84
CA GLN A 84 -14.61 -2.03 -2.96
C GLN A 84 -13.60 -1.42 -1.95
N PRO A 85 -13.85 -1.41 -0.63
CA PRO A 85 -13.03 -0.71 0.37
C PRO A 85 -11.69 -1.38 0.74
N PHE A 86 -10.56 -0.71 0.67
CA PHE A 86 -9.29 -1.23 1.20
C PHE A 86 -8.72 -0.28 2.24
N LEU A 87 -7.98 -0.82 3.21
CA LEU A 87 -7.15 0.02 4.07
C LEU A 87 -5.67 -0.24 3.70
N VAL A 88 -4.96 0.88 3.55
CA VAL A 88 -3.75 0.99 2.76
C VAL A 88 -2.70 1.84 3.53
N VAL A 89 -1.54 1.29 3.83
CA VAL A 89 -0.29 1.98 4.20
C VAL A 89 0.09 2.99 3.12
N LEU A 90 0.09 4.26 3.49
CA LEU A 90 0.59 5.32 2.63
C LEU A 90 2.09 5.42 2.80
N ASP A 91 2.81 4.94 1.79
CA ASP A 91 4.26 4.97 1.72
C ASP A 91 4.71 6.01 0.69
N THR A 92 5.41 7.05 1.14
CA THR A 92 5.99 8.07 0.26
C THR A 92 7.25 7.59 -0.45
N GLY A 93 7.82 6.45 -0.03
CA GLY A 93 9.02 5.85 -0.63
C GLY A 93 8.73 5.02 -1.88
N SER A 94 7.47 4.86 -2.28
CA SER A 94 7.05 4.02 -3.39
C SER A 94 5.98 4.63 -4.29
N ALA A 95 5.90 4.12 -5.52
CA ALA A 95 4.93 4.60 -6.52
C ALA A 95 3.89 3.53 -6.91
N ASN A 96 3.94 2.32 -6.33
CA ASN A 96 3.16 1.18 -6.78
C ASN A 96 2.06 0.78 -5.80
N LEU A 97 0.81 0.78 -6.27
CA LEU A 97 -0.33 0.17 -5.57
C LEU A 97 -0.54 -1.28 -6.00
N TRP A 98 -0.79 -2.17 -5.05
CA TRP A 98 -1.26 -3.52 -5.33
C TRP A 98 -2.18 -4.05 -4.21
N VAL A 99 -3.13 -4.90 -4.58
CA VAL A 99 -4.12 -5.53 -3.69
C VAL A 99 -4.31 -7.01 -4.06
N PRO A 100 -4.78 -7.89 -3.14
CA PRO A 100 -5.00 -9.30 -3.43
C PRO A 100 -6.10 -9.49 -4.47
N GLY A 101 -5.89 -10.41 -5.42
CA GLY A 101 -6.95 -10.86 -6.33
C GLY A 101 -7.71 -12.08 -5.80
N PRO A 102 -8.87 -12.40 -6.39
CA PRO A 102 -9.64 -13.61 -6.04
C PRO A 102 -8.91 -14.91 -6.42
N THR A 103 -7.98 -14.83 -7.37
CA THR A 103 -7.13 -15.94 -7.81
C THR A 103 -5.83 -16.06 -7.01
N CYS A 104 -5.67 -15.28 -5.94
CA CYS A 104 -4.51 -15.39 -5.09
C CYS A 104 -4.48 -16.74 -4.36
N ASP A 105 -3.29 -17.32 -4.25
CA ASP A 105 -3.09 -18.58 -3.57
C ASP A 105 -3.35 -18.48 -2.05
N GLY A 106 -3.06 -19.58 -1.32
CA GLY A 106 -3.25 -19.68 0.13
C GLY A 106 -2.51 -18.60 0.96
N SER A 107 -1.66 -17.78 0.35
CA SER A 107 -1.07 -16.61 1.00
C SER A 107 -2.06 -15.49 1.32
N CYS A 108 -3.13 -15.35 0.54
CA CYS A 108 -4.12 -14.28 0.67
C CYS A 108 -5.29 -14.59 1.61
N VAL A 109 -5.29 -15.77 2.26
CA VAL A 109 -6.37 -16.20 3.15
C VAL A 109 -6.58 -15.18 4.28
N GLY A 110 -7.84 -14.82 4.52
CA GLY A 110 -8.23 -13.83 5.54
C GLY A 110 -8.02 -12.37 5.15
N LYS A 111 -7.64 -12.09 3.90
CA LYS A 111 -7.52 -10.73 3.35
C LYS A 111 -8.72 -10.39 2.48
N ARG A 112 -8.96 -9.09 2.31
CA ARG A 112 -9.94 -8.65 1.33
C ARG A 112 -9.32 -8.67 -0.04
N VAL A 113 -10.08 -9.17 -1.00
CA VAL A 113 -9.66 -9.28 -2.39
C VAL A 113 -10.38 -8.24 -3.23
N PHE A 114 -9.71 -7.76 -4.28
CA PHE A 114 -10.31 -6.97 -5.34
C PHE A 114 -10.90 -7.91 -6.38
N ASP A 115 -12.22 -7.97 -6.45
CA ASP A 115 -12.93 -8.77 -7.44
C ASP A 115 -13.18 -7.92 -8.69
N SER A 116 -12.35 -8.11 -9.70
CA SER A 116 -12.43 -7.37 -10.96
C SER A 116 -13.76 -7.60 -11.71
N MET A 117 -14.40 -8.76 -11.51
CA MET A 117 -15.70 -9.06 -12.14
C MET A 117 -16.85 -8.25 -11.53
N LYS A 118 -16.66 -7.71 -10.33
CA LYS A 118 -17.66 -6.88 -9.64
C LYS A 118 -17.49 -5.39 -9.93
N SER A 119 -16.54 -4.98 -10.76
CA SER A 119 -16.32 -3.58 -11.10
C SER A 119 -16.65 -3.30 -12.57
N THR A 120 -17.59 -2.40 -12.83
CA THR A 120 -18.00 -1.96 -14.17
C THR A 120 -16.98 -1.01 -14.82
N THR A 121 -16.08 -0.42 -14.04
CA THR A 121 -15.04 0.50 -14.51
C THR A 121 -13.67 -0.16 -14.66
N PHE A 122 -13.57 -1.45 -14.33
CA PHE A 122 -12.33 -2.20 -14.44
C PHE A 122 -11.91 -2.39 -15.90
N GLN A 123 -10.63 -2.17 -16.17
CA GLN A 123 -9.98 -2.49 -17.43
C GLN A 123 -8.77 -3.39 -17.16
N SER A 124 -8.76 -4.57 -17.78
CA SER A 124 -7.62 -5.48 -17.67
C SER A 124 -6.42 -4.93 -18.47
N ASP A 125 -5.26 -4.83 -17.85
CA ASP A 125 -3.97 -4.67 -18.55
C ASP A 125 -3.33 -6.07 -18.75
N GLY A 126 -3.38 -6.92 -17.72
CA GLY A 126 -2.97 -8.33 -17.79
C GLY A 126 -1.46 -8.54 -17.78
N LYS A 127 -0.65 -7.48 -17.93
CA LYS A 127 0.81 -7.56 -17.82
C LYS A 127 1.23 -8.10 -16.46
N PRO A 128 2.14 -9.09 -16.40
CA PRO A 128 2.63 -9.61 -15.14
C PRO A 128 3.49 -8.55 -14.42
N TRP A 129 3.46 -8.57 -13.09
CA TRP A 129 4.37 -7.80 -12.25
C TRP A 129 4.92 -8.69 -11.12
N THR A 130 6.10 -8.34 -10.62
CA THR A 130 6.70 -8.96 -9.45
C THR A 130 7.50 -7.90 -8.71
N ILE A 131 7.34 -7.84 -7.39
CA ILE A 131 8.15 -7.00 -6.50
C ILE A 131 8.81 -7.93 -5.49
N GLN A 132 10.13 -7.80 -5.36
CA GLN A 132 10.92 -8.44 -4.33
C GLN A 132 11.28 -7.38 -3.29
N TYR A 133 10.78 -7.57 -2.08
CA TYR A 133 11.20 -6.89 -0.87
C TYR A 133 12.35 -7.67 -0.24
N GLY A 134 13.13 -7.03 0.62
CA GLY A 134 14.09 -7.77 1.43
C GLY A 134 13.36 -8.87 2.23
N SER A 135 12.28 -8.50 2.91
CA SER A 135 11.54 -9.45 3.74
C SER A 135 10.80 -10.53 2.94
N GLY A 136 10.48 -10.35 1.65
CA GLY A 136 9.71 -11.33 0.88
C GLY A 136 9.29 -10.82 -0.49
N ASN A 137 8.37 -11.47 -1.19
CA ASN A 137 7.90 -11.01 -2.51
C ASN A 137 6.38 -10.95 -2.63
N ALA A 138 5.93 -10.27 -3.68
CA ALA A 138 4.57 -10.30 -4.17
C ALA A 138 4.59 -10.32 -5.71
N LYS A 139 3.63 -11.01 -6.32
CA LYS A 139 3.49 -11.07 -7.78
C LYS A 139 2.04 -11.16 -8.20
N GLY A 140 1.77 -10.79 -9.45
CA GLY A 140 0.42 -10.83 -10.01
C GLY A 140 0.36 -10.24 -11.41
N TYR A 141 -0.77 -9.64 -11.74
CA TYR A 141 -1.02 -8.97 -13.02
C TYR A 141 -1.52 -7.54 -12.79
N LEU A 142 -1.25 -6.65 -13.74
CA LEU A 142 -1.70 -5.26 -13.69
C LEU A 142 -3.15 -5.16 -14.14
N GLY A 143 -3.87 -4.22 -13.53
CA GLY A 143 -5.20 -3.80 -13.94
C GLY A 143 -5.36 -2.30 -13.73
N GLN A 144 -6.39 -1.76 -14.36
CA GLN A 144 -6.72 -0.35 -14.26
C GLN A 144 -8.15 -0.21 -13.75
N ASP A 145 -8.37 0.68 -12.78
CA ASP A 145 -9.70 1.02 -12.28
C ASP A 145 -9.71 2.41 -11.63
N THR A 146 -10.86 2.84 -11.13
CA THR A 146 -10.99 4.04 -10.32
C THR A 146 -10.57 3.73 -8.88
N VAL A 147 -9.53 4.42 -8.41
CA VAL A 147 -9.08 4.37 -7.01
C VAL A 147 -9.53 5.66 -6.35
N ALA A 148 -10.23 5.60 -5.22
CA ALA A 148 -10.68 6.79 -4.51
C ALA A 148 -10.13 6.85 -3.09
N PHE A 149 -9.63 8.00 -2.67
CA PHE A 149 -9.14 8.22 -1.30
C PHE A 149 -10.30 8.56 -0.37
N GLY A 150 -10.37 7.88 0.78
CA GLY A 150 -11.46 7.97 1.77
C GLY A 150 -12.27 6.67 1.84
N ALA A 151 -13.03 6.50 2.92
CA ALA A 151 -14.00 5.41 3.02
C ALA A 151 -15.20 5.64 2.09
N ALA A 152 -15.91 4.58 1.71
CA ALA A 152 -17.10 4.67 0.85
C ALA A 152 -18.24 5.55 1.46
N THR A 153 -18.21 5.75 2.79
CA THR A 153 -19.18 6.58 3.53
C THR A 153 -18.72 8.04 3.67
N GLU A 154 -17.56 8.41 3.14
CA GLU A 154 -16.95 9.74 3.26
C GLU A 154 -16.93 10.45 1.90
N LYS A 155 -16.61 11.75 1.90
CA LYS A 155 -16.32 12.46 0.65
C LYS A 155 -15.00 11.94 0.09
N GLN A 156 -15.05 11.29 -1.07
CA GLN A 156 -13.87 10.69 -1.69
C GLN A 156 -13.27 11.56 -2.78
N LEU A 157 -11.95 11.43 -2.96
CA LEU A 157 -11.24 11.93 -4.15
C LEU A 157 -11.00 10.76 -5.11
N PRO A 158 -11.81 10.59 -6.17
CA PRO A 158 -11.60 9.54 -7.16
C PRO A 158 -10.46 9.92 -8.11
N VAL A 159 -9.60 8.95 -8.37
CA VAL A 159 -8.52 8.98 -9.37
C VAL A 159 -8.83 7.89 -10.40
N PRO A 160 -9.53 8.24 -11.49
CA PRO A 160 -9.89 7.28 -12.53
C PRO A 160 -8.65 6.81 -13.27
N LYS A 161 -8.75 5.63 -13.89
CA LYS A 161 -7.67 5.04 -14.72
C LYS A 161 -6.35 4.84 -13.97
N THR A 162 -6.42 4.58 -12.66
CA THR A 162 -5.24 4.25 -11.87
C THR A 162 -4.81 2.83 -12.16
N THR A 163 -3.55 2.63 -12.55
CA THR A 163 -2.97 1.29 -12.72
C THR A 163 -2.48 0.76 -11.37
N PHE A 164 -2.84 -0.47 -11.04
CA PHE A 164 -2.43 -1.15 -9.82
C PHE A 164 -2.25 -2.65 -10.06
N GLY A 165 -1.51 -3.31 -9.17
CA GLY A 165 -1.30 -4.75 -9.18
C GLY A 165 -2.43 -5.52 -8.52
N ILE A 166 -2.90 -6.57 -9.18
CA ILE A 166 -3.79 -7.58 -8.60
C ILE A 166 -2.92 -8.80 -8.30
N ALA A 167 -2.63 -9.03 -7.02
CA ALA A 167 -1.69 -10.05 -6.58
C ALA A 167 -2.29 -11.46 -6.67
N THR A 168 -1.50 -12.40 -7.19
CA THR A 168 -1.80 -13.83 -7.20
C THR A 168 -0.99 -14.61 -6.16
N HIS A 169 0.05 -13.99 -5.60
CA HIS A 169 0.87 -14.55 -4.54
C HIS A 169 1.48 -13.43 -3.68
N ILE A 170 1.56 -13.68 -2.38
CA ILE A 170 2.21 -12.81 -1.40
C ILE A 170 3.03 -13.70 -0.45
N SER A 171 4.29 -13.40 -0.21
CA SER A 171 5.14 -14.15 0.71
C SER A 171 4.63 -14.13 2.16
N SER A 172 5.05 -15.12 2.96
CA SER A 172 4.64 -15.29 4.36
C SER A 172 5.08 -14.16 5.29
N ASP A 173 6.04 -13.35 4.88
CA ASP A 173 6.52 -12.21 5.65
C ASP A 173 5.46 -11.12 5.74
N PHE A 174 4.61 -11.02 4.71
CA PHE A 174 3.37 -10.28 4.79
C PHE A 174 2.33 -10.96 5.68
N LYS A 175 2.43 -12.25 6.05
CA LYS A 175 1.51 -12.86 7.04
C LYS A 175 1.82 -12.43 8.48
N SER A 176 3.10 -12.19 8.80
CA SER A 176 3.59 -11.83 10.14
C SER A 176 3.72 -10.33 10.35
N GLU A 177 3.86 -9.54 9.29
CA GLU A 177 3.49 -8.14 9.34
C GLU A 177 2.00 -8.08 9.73
N PHE A 178 1.71 -7.54 10.93
CA PHE A 178 0.35 -7.37 11.46
C PHE A 178 -0.62 -6.70 10.46
N LEU A 179 -0.05 -6.04 9.45
CA LEU A 179 -0.60 -5.54 8.20
C LEU A 179 -1.30 -6.54 7.30
N CYS A 180 -1.43 -7.82 7.62
CA CYS A 180 -2.15 -8.73 6.72
C CYS A 180 -3.06 -9.73 7.41
N LYS A 181 -3.23 -9.60 8.74
CA LYS A 181 -4.20 -10.37 9.53
C LYS A 181 -5.65 -9.82 9.49
N GLN A 182 -5.89 -8.62 8.96
CA GLN A 182 -7.23 -8.01 8.92
C GLN A 182 -7.47 -7.17 7.65
N ASN A 183 -7.55 -7.79 6.48
CA ASN A 183 -8.04 -7.14 5.24
C ASN A 183 -7.11 -6.12 4.53
N TRP A 184 -5.81 -6.11 4.81
CA TRP A 184 -4.92 -5.05 4.34
C TRP A 184 -4.00 -5.47 3.18
N CYS A 185 -3.67 -4.52 2.31
CA CYS A 185 -2.57 -4.58 1.34
C CYS A 185 -2.21 -3.18 0.85
N THR A 186 -0.91 -2.88 0.77
CA THR A 186 -0.45 -1.59 0.26
C THR A 186 1.00 -1.49 -0.15
N MET A 187 1.21 -0.48 -1.00
CA MET A 187 2.42 0.26 -1.32
C MET A 187 3.47 0.15 -0.22
N ARG A 188 4.40 -0.78 -0.41
CA ARG A 188 5.77 -0.59 0.00
C ARG A 188 6.59 -0.71 -1.26
N ASN A 189 7.68 0.04 -1.38
CA ASN A 189 8.79 -0.33 -2.24
C ASN A 189 10.02 -0.35 -1.37
N GLN A 190 10.79 -1.43 -1.49
CA GLN A 190 12.20 -1.41 -1.17
C GLN A 190 12.94 -1.65 -2.47
N MET A 191 13.06 -0.61 -3.29
CA MET A 191 14.16 -0.56 -4.24
C MET A 191 15.36 -0.10 -3.43
N HIS A 192 16.19 -1.05 -3.01
CA HIS A 192 17.60 -1.16 -3.38
C HIS A 192 18.16 -2.50 -2.90
#